data_AF-A0A3C0DKZ6-F1
#
_entry.id   AF-A0A3C0DKZ6-F1
#
_cell.length_a   1.000
_cell.length_b   1.000
_cell.length_c   1.000
_cell.angle_alpha   90.00
_cell.angle_beta   90.00
_cell.angle_gamma   90.00
#
_symmetry.space_group_name_H-M   'P 1'
#
loop_
_entity.id
_entity.type
_entity.pdbx_description
1 polymer ?
#
loop_
_entity_poly.entity_id
_entity_poly.type
_entity_poly.pdbx_seq_one_letter_code
_entity_poly.pdbx_strand_id
1 'polypeptide(L)' 'TFSAAGRKWVNCSGQNNFPDGEVFTSPIENTVNGKIRFSFPGIYAGRAIEDIQLEFKDGKVVGASAAQG' A
#
# COMPACT_ATOMS: atom_id res chain seq x y z
N THR A 1 4.55 3.19 -10.71
CA THR A 1 5.88 2.56 -10.61
C THR A 1 6.55 3.00 -9.33
N PHE A 2 7.49 2.21 -8.83
CA PHE A 2 8.35 2.53 -7.70
C PHE A 2 9.64 1.70 -7.81
N SER A 3 10.68 2.05 -7.06
CA SER A 3 11.88 1.24 -6.91
C SER A 3 11.96 0.63 -5.52
N ALA A 4 12.49 -0.58 -5.41
CA ALA A 4 12.91 -1.20 -4.15
C ALA A 4 14.39 -1.61 -4.20
N ALA A 5 15.18 -0.99 -5.07
CA ALA A 5 16.59 -1.31 -5.25
C ALA A 5 17.35 -1.16 -3.91
N GLY A 6 18.15 -2.18 -3.57
CA GLY A 6 18.91 -2.22 -2.32
C GLY A 6 18.10 -2.46 -1.05
N ARG A 7 16.77 -2.64 -1.13
CA ARG A 7 15.93 -2.94 0.04
C ARG A 7 15.96 -4.44 0.36
N LYS A 8 15.88 -4.75 1.65
CA LYS A 8 15.77 -6.14 2.13
C LYS A 8 14.35 -6.64 1.95
N TRP A 9 14.21 -7.86 1.45
CA TRP A 9 12.95 -8.59 1.38
C TRP A 9 12.89 -9.58 2.53
N VAL A 10 11.72 -9.67 3.17
CA VAL A 10 11.52 -10.51 4.36
C VAL A 10 10.29 -11.37 4.12
N ASN A 11 10.41 -12.68 4.37
CA ASN A 11 9.27 -13.57 4.38
C ASN A 11 8.60 -13.50 5.76
N CYS A 12 7.28 -13.45 5.77
CA CYS A 12 6.51 -13.55 6.99
C CYS A 12 6.19 -15.03 7.26
N SER A 13 6.70 -15.56 8.38
CA SER A 13 6.58 -16.98 8.75
C SER A 13 5.91 -17.19 10.11
N GLY A 14 4.87 -16.40 10.42
CA GLY A 14 4.06 -16.56 11.62
C GLY A 14 4.73 -16.07 12.92
N GLN A 15 5.78 -15.27 12.82
CA GLN A 15 6.48 -14.74 14.02
C GLN A 15 5.84 -13.46 14.58
N ASN A 16 5.23 -12.64 13.72
CA ASN A 16 4.66 -11.35 14.10
C ASN A 16 3.16 -11.22 13.79
N ASN A 17 2.68 -11.91 12.76
CA ASN A 17 1.27 -11.91 12.36
C ASN A 17 0.76 -13.34 12.20
N PHE A 18 -0.53 -13.56 12.45
CA PHE A 18 -1.21 -14.85 12.20
C PHE A 18 -2.71 -14.60 11.91
N PRO A 19 -3.28 -15.07 10.78
CA PRO A 19 -2.61 -15.80 9.70
C PRO A 19 -1.56 -14.95 8.97
N ASP A 20 -0.67 -15.63 8.26
CA ASP A 20 0.48 -15.03 7.62
C ASP A 20 0.76 -15.71 6.26
N GLY A 21 1.80 -15.27 5.55
CA GLY A 21 2.25 -15.87 4.29
C GLY A 21 2.76 -14.87 3.26
N GLU A 22 2.90 -13.61 3.65
CA GLU A 22 3.36 -12.53 2.78
C GLU A 22 4.89 -12.54 2.62
N VAL A 23 5.38 -11.90 1.56
CA VAL A 23 6.78 -11.47 1.44
C VAL A 23 6.79 -9.97 1.20
N PHE A 24 7.49 -9.21 2.05
CA PHE A 24 7.38 -7.76 2.06
C PHE A 24 8.73 -7.04 2.03
N THR A 25 8.68 -5.78 1.62
CA THR A 25 9.76 -4.79 1.65
C THR A 25 9.15 -3.38 1.66
N SER A 26 9.99 -2.35 1.63
CA SER A 26 9.56 -0.96 1.48
C SER A 26 10.06 -0.36 0.17
N PRO A 27 9.26 0.50 -0.50
CA PRO A 27 9.74 1.24 -1.66
C PRO A 27 10.79 2.29 -1.25
N ILE A 28 11.61 2.74 -2.21
CA ILE A 28 12.38 3.98 -2.08
C ILE A 28 11.40 5.14 -2.13
N GLU A 29 11.41 5.94 -1.09
CA GLU A 29 10.32 6.84 -0.67
C GLU A 29 9.92 7.79 -1.79
N ASN A 30 10.89 8.44 -2.44
CA ASN A 30 10.67 9.45 -3.48
C ASN A 30 10.51 8.87 -4.91
N THR A 31 10.47 7.56 -5.07
CA THR A 31 10.40 6.92 -6.41
C THR A 31 8.99 6.54 -6.83
N VAL A 32 8.02 6.62 -5.91
CA VAL A 32 6.64 6.21 -6.17
C VAL A 32 5.93 7.24 -7.04
N ASN A 33 5.44 6.79 -8.20
CA ASN A 33 4.71 7.61 -9.17
C ASN A 33 3.57 6.82 -9.81
N GLY A 34 2.46 7.48 -10.14
CA GLY A 34 1.32 6.89 -10.85
C GLY A 34 0.12 6.61 -9.94
N LYS A 35 -0.74 5.68 -10.36
CA LYS A 35 -2.05 5.45 -9.73
C LYS A 35 -2.19 4.02 -9.21
N ILE A 36 -2.88 3.87 -8.09
CA ILE A 36 -3.30 2.58 -7.53
C ILE A 36 -4.77 2.65 -7.14
N ARG A 37 -5.50 1.56 -7.39
CA ARG A 37 -6.90 1.36 -6.99
C ARG A 37 -6.98 0.10 -6.14
N PHE A 38 -7.58 0.22 -4.96
CA PHE A 38 -7.85 -0.91 -4.09
C PHE A 38 -9.24 -1.45 -4.37
N SER A 39 -9.31 -2.69 -4.85
CA SER A 39 -10.58 -3.36 -5.19
C SER A 39 -11.29 -3.99 -3.99
N PHE A 40 -10.60 -4.09 -2.85
CA PHE A 40 -11.15 -4.57 -1.58
C PHE A 40 -11.32 -3.40 -0.62
N PRO A 41 -12.34 -3.44 0.27
CA PRO A 41 -12.58 -2.36 1.22
C PRO A 41 -11.43 -2.26 2.22
N GLY A 42 -10.97 -1.03 2.44
CA GLY A 42 -10.06 -0.70 3.54
C GLY A 42 -10.88 -0.42 4.80
N ILE A 43 -10.51 -1.04 5.92
CA ILE A 43 -11.15 -0.74 7.21
C ILE A 43 -10.27 0.24 7.97
N TYR A 44 -10.77 1.43 8.25
CA TYR A 44 -10.09 2.44 9.05
C TYR A 44 -11.02 2.99 10.12
N ALA A 45 -10.57 2.97 11.39
CA ALA A 45 -11.35 3.43 12.54
C ALA A 45 -12.79 2.87 12.60
N GLY A 46 -12.98 1.59 12.20
CA GLY A 46 -14.28 0.92 12.18
C GLY A 46 -15.18 1.26 10.99
N ARG A 47 -14.72 2.09 10.05
CA ARG A 47 -15.44 2.43 8.82
C ARG A 47 -14.83 1.70 7.63
N ALA A 48 -15.69 1.06 6.84
CA ALA A 48 -15.30 0.53 5.54
C ALA A 48 -15.21 1.66 4.52
N ILE A 49 -14.08 1.71 3.81
CA ILE A 49 -13.81 2.63 2.72
C ILE A 49 -13.71 1.79 1.45
N GLU A 50 -14.56 2.07 0.48
CA GLU A 50 -14.66 1.30 -0.76
C GLU A 50 -14.09 2.06 -1.95
N ASP A 51 -13.49 1.33 -2.88
CA ASP A 51 -12.91 1.86 -4.12
C ASP A 51 -11.86 2.95 -3.88
N ILE A 52 -10.93 2.73 -2.96
CA ILE A 52 -9.85 3.69 -2.67
C ILE A 52 -8.97 3.85 -3.91
N GLN A 53 -8.79 5.08 -4.37
CA GLN A 53 -7.90 5.44 -5.47
C GLN A 53 -6.91 6.49 -5.00
N LEU A 54 -5.62 6.24 -5.22
CA LEU A 54 -4.53 7.14 -4.86
C LEU A 54 -3.67 7.46 -6.08
N GLU A 55 -3.30 8.73 -6.23
CA GLU A 55 -2.34 9.21 -7.22
C GLU A 55 -1.08 9.73 -6.52
N PHE A 56 0.07 9.25 -6.98
CA PHE A 56 1.38 9.54 -6.43
C PHE A 56 2.25 10.33 -7.41
N LYS A 57 3.00 11.28 -6.87
CA LYS A 57 4.08 11.98 -7.55
C LYS A 57 5.27 12.18 -6.59
N ASP A 58 6.45 11.76 -7.02
CA ASP A 58 7.71 11.90 -6.26
C ASP A 58 7.60 11.40 -4.80
N GLY A 59 6.91 10.27 -4.62
CA GLY A 59 6.70 9.66 -3.29
C GLY A 59 5.54 10.23 -2.48
N LYS A 60 4.85 11.26 -2.98
CA LYS A 60 3.76 11.93 -2.26
C LYS A 60 2.42 11.59 -2.88
N VAL A 61 1.42 11.40 -2.04
CA VAL A 61 0.03 11.36 -2.49
C VAL A 61 -0.37 12.77 -2.91
N VAL A 62 -0.73 12.94 -4.18
CA VAL A 62 -1.18 14.20 -4.77
C VAL A 62 -2.66 14.18 -5.13
N GLY A 63 -3.30 13.00 -5.09
CA GLY A 63 -4.73 12.83 -5.27
C GLY A 63 -5.22 11.62 -4.49
N ALA A 64 -6.40 11.74 -3.89
CA ALA A 64 -7.06 10.66 -3.17
C ALA A 64 -8.58 10.76 -3.37
N SER A 65 -9.22 9.63 -3.67
CA SER A 65 -10.68 9.51 -3.75
C SER A 65 -11.14 8.12 -3.30
N ALA A 66 -12.41 8.01 -2.97
CA ALA A 66 -13.10 6.76 -2.64
C ALA A 66 -14.54 6.85 -3.15
N ALA A 67 -15.18 5.72 -3.45
CA ALA A 67 -16.60 5.68 -3.79
C ALA A 67 -17.48 5.85 -2.55
N GLN A 68 -17.03 5.31 -1.42
CA GLN A 68 -17.70 5.37 -0.13
C GLN A 68 -16.65 5.33 0.99
N GLY A 69 -16.91 5.99 2.12
CA GLY A 69 -15.97 6.02 3.25
C GLY A 69 -15.85 7.38 3.89
#